data_AF-A0A353MAN8-F1
#
_entry.id   AF-A0A353MAN8-F1
#
_cell.length_a   1.000
_cell.length_b   1.000
_cell.length_c   1.000
_cell.angle_alpha   90.00
_cell.angle_beta   90.00
_cell.angle_gamma   90.00
#
_symmetry.space_group_name_H-M   'P 1'
#
loop_
_entity.id
_entity.type
_entity.pdbx_description
1 polymer ?
#
loop_
_entity_poly.entity_id
_entity_poly.type
_entity_poly.pdbx_seq_one_letter_code
_entity_poly.pdbx_strand_id
1 'polypeptide(L)'
;MKTAIFTLFLLISVFAATTLVMAASSTEAQQGAPPAKQLQKATFAGGCFWCMEHPFDQLPGVVSVTSGYTGGYKKNPSYEEVSAGGTGHTEAVQVVYDPSKIGYDKLLGTFWHNIDPTVKDRQFCDKGNQYRSGIFYHDEEQRRLALQSKKALEANKPFK
;
A
#
# COMPACT_ATOMS: atom_id res chain seq x y z
N MET A 1 52.05 35.70 79.43
CA MET A 1 50.59 35.75 79.59
C MET A 1 49.93 35.27 78.30
N LYS A 2 49.11 34.21 78.40
CA LYS A 2 48.09 33.73 77.44
C LYS A 2 48.62 33.15 76.10
N THR A 3 48.67 31.82 75.91
CA THR A 3 47.60 30.89 75.41
C THR A 3 47.11 31.27 74.00
N ALA A 4 46.94 30.43 72.98
CA ALA A 4 46.75 28.98 72.86
C ALA A 4 47.03 28.57 71.38
N ILE A 5 47.67 27.42 71.09
CA ILE A 5 47.08 26.12 70.68
C ILE A 5 46.31 26.15 69.34
N PHE A 6 46.70 25.24 68.43
CA PHE A 6 45.87 24.30 67.62
C PHE A 6 46.47 24.11 66.21
N THR A 7 47.36 23.12 66.03
CA THR A 7 47.13 21.76 65.47
C THR A 7 47.06 21.65 63.94
N LEU A 8 47.91 20.73 63.45
CA LEU A 8 47.62 19.69 62.46
C LEU A 8 47.46 20.14 60.98
N PHE A 9 48.31 19.63 60.08
CA PHE A 9 47.92 18.57 59.14
C PHE A 9 49.13 18.08 58.32
N LEU A 10 49.33 16.78 58.44
CA LEU A 10 50.29 15.92 57.78
C LEU A 10 49.84 15.69 56.33
N LEU A 11 50.61 16.13 55.34
CA LEU A 11 50.38 15.81 53.93
C LEU A 11 51.07 14.47 53.61
N ILE A 12 50.34 13.36 53.75
CA ILE A 12 50.74 12.07 53.17
C ILE A 12 50.12 11.99 51.77
N SER A 13 50.97 12.20 50.77
CA SER A 13 50.75 11.82 49.38
C SER A 13 51.12 10.35 49.20
N VAL A 14 50.13 9.46 49.06
CA VAL A 14 50.36 8.12 48.53
C VAL A 14 49.28 7.77 47.52
N PHE A 15 49.76 7.53 46.31
CA PHE A 15 49.09 7.08 45.10
C PHE A 15 48.07 5.94 45.35
N ALA A 16 46.81 6.19 45.06
CA ALA A 16 45.83 5.13 44.81
C ALA A 16 45.80 4.83 43.31
N ALA A 17 46.43 3.72 42.92
CA ALA A 17 46.31 3.15 41.58
C ALA A 17 44.85 2.74 41.34
N THR A 18 44.17 3.46 40.47
CA THR A 18 42.82 3.14 40.01
C THR A 18 42.93 2.20 38.82
N THR A 19 42.61 0.92 39.04
CA THR A 19 42.41 -0.07 37.98
C THR A 19 41.09 0.21 37.29
N LEU A 20 41.17 0.67 36.04
CA LEU A 20 40.03 0.89 35.16
C LEU A 20 39.51 -0.47 34.66
N VAL A 21 38.45 -0.97 35.28
CA VAL A 21 37.71 -2.15 34.78
C VAL A 21 36.90 -1.72 33.57
N MET A 22 37.35 -2.10 32.37
CA MET A 22 36.61 -1.95 31.13
C MET A 22 35.51 -3.01 31.08
N ALA A 23 34.27 -2.61 31.38
CA ALA A 23 33.10 -3.44 31.15
C ALA A 23 32.82 -3.50 29.63
N ALA A 24 33.18 -4.61 29.00
CA ALA A 24 32.77 -4.92 27.64
C ALA A 24 31.27 -5.21 27.62
N SER A 25 30.47 -4.21 27.23
CA SER A 25 29.04 -4.40 27.00
C SER A 25 28.86 -5.07 25.64
N SER A 26 28.60 -6.38 25.67
CA SER A 26 28.17 -7.14 24.49
C SER A 26 26.79 -6.65 24.07
N THR A 27 26.74 -5.81 23.05
CA THR A 27 25.51 -5.48 22.33
C THR A 27 25.15 -6.70 21.50
N GLU A 28 24.31 -7.57 22.06
CA GLU A 28 23.58 -8.55 21.27
C GLU A 28 22.68 -7.78 20.29
N ALA A 29 23.07 -7.81 19.02
CA ALA A 29 22.24 -7.31 17.94
C ALA A 29 20.97 -8.18 17.87
N GLN A 30 19.88 -7.71 18.48
CA GLN A 30 18.55 -8.24 18.24
C GLN A 30 18.18 -7.93 16.78
N GLN A 31 18.45 -8.88 15.88
CA GLN A 31 17.85 -8.90 14.55
C GLN A 31 16.37 -9.27 14.69
N GLY A 32 15.54 -8.25 14.90
CA GLY A 32 14.09 -8.37 14.72
C GLY A 32 13.79 -8.74 13.28
N ALA A 33 12.88 -9.70 13.09
CA ALA A 33 12.36 -10.05 11.76
C ALA A 33 11.91 -8.78 11.01
N PRO A 34 12.11 -8.72 9.67
CA PRO A 34 11.63 -7.58 8.89
C PRO A 34 10.15 -7.34 9.18
N PRO A 35 9.70 -6.08 9.33
CA PRO A 35 8.29 -5.79 9.56
C PRO A 35 7.47 -6.44 8.44
N ALA A 36 6.48 -7.25 8.81
CA ALA A 36 5.56 -7.84 7.85
C ALA A 36 4.95 -6.70 7.01
N LYS A 37 5.11 -6.75 5.68
CA LYS A 37 4.46 -5.76 4.82
C LYS A 37 2.96 -5.83 5.07
N GLN A 38 2.36 -4.70 5.43
CA GLN A 38 0.92 -4.61 5.60
C GLN A 38 0.22 -4.91 4.28
N LEU A 39 -0.98 -5.51 4.35
CA LEU A 39 -1.83 -5.73 3.19
C LEU A 39 -2.11 -4.40 2.50
N GLN A 40 -2.15 -4.42 1.18
CA GLN A 40 -2.40 -3.26 0.34
C GLN A 40 -3.72 -3.37 -0.39
N LYS A 41 -4.23 -2.24 -0.85
CA LYS A 41 -5.49 -2.14 -1.60
C LYS A 41 -5.23 -1.65 -3.02
N ALA A 42 -5.94 -2.23 -3.98
CA ALA A 42 -6.02 -1.77 -5.35
C ALA A 42 -7.49 -1.61 -5.73
N THR A 43 -7.83 -0.64 -6.57
CA THR A 43 -9.23 -0.42 -7.00
C THR A 43 -9.32 -0.22 -8.50
N PHE A 44 -10.13 -1.07 -9.13
CA PHE A 44 -10.28 -1.15 -10.58
C PHE A 44 -11.76 -1.11 -10.95
N ALA A 45 -12.09 -0.36 -12.01
CA ALA A 45 -13.39 -0.34 -12.66
C ALA A 45 -13.19 -0.81 -14.10
N GLY A 46 -13.99 -1.79 -14.54
CA GLY A 46 -13.73 -2.50 -15.79
C GLY A 46 -14.98 -3.13 -16.41
N GLY A 47 -16.14 -2.51 -16.24
CA GLY A 47 -17.43 -3.09 -16.63
C GLY A 47 -18.19 -3.63 -15.44
N CYS A 48 -19.07 -4.62 -15.65
CA CYS A 48 -19.79 -5.27 -14.57
C CYS A 48 -18.83 -5.80 -13.50
N PHE A 49 -19.04 -5.40 -12.25
CA PHE A 49 -18.19 -5.81 -11.13
C PHE A 49 -18.18 -7.33 -10.87
N TRP A 50 -19.26 -8.06 -11.16
CA TRP A 50 -19.35 -9.51 -11.02
C TRP A 50 -18.40 -10.21 -12.00
N CYS A 51 -18.25 -9.65 -13.19
CA CYS A 51 -17.28 -10.14 -14.18
C CYS A 51 -15.84 -9.81 -13.77
N MET A 52 -15.63 -8.70 -13.04
CA MET A 52 -14.31 -8.26 -12.61
C MET A 52 -13.83 -8.91 -11.31
N GLU A 53 -14.70 -9.45 -10.46
CA GLU A 53 -14.30 -10.10 -9.20
C GLU A 53 -13.47 -11.36 -9.44
N HIS A 54 -13.99 -12.29 -10.24
CA HIS A 54 -13.42 -13.62 -10.44
C HIS A 54 -11.96 -13.60 -10.96
N PRO A 55 -11.59 -12.74 -11.94
CA PRO A 55 -10.21 -12.64 -12.41
C PRO A 55 -9.17 -12.30 -11.34
N PHE A 56 -9.55 -11.57 -10.28
CA PHE A 56 -8.64 -11.22 -9.19
C PHE A 56 -8.66 -12.25 -8.05
N ASP A 57 -9.84 -12.78 -7.72
CA ASP A 57 -10.04 -13.66 -6.57
C ASP A 57 -9.20 -14.96 -6.64
N GLN A 58 -8.89 -15.41 -7.85
CA GLN A 58 -8.10 -16.63 -8.08
C GLN A 58 -6.58 -16.41 -8.02
N LEU A 59 -6.10 -15.18 -7.83
CA LEU A 59 -4.68 -14.87 -7.87
C LEU A 59 -3.99 -15.19 -6.53
N PRO A 60 -2.93 -16.03 -6.50
CA PRO A 60 -2.15 -16.24 -5.29
C PRO A 60 -1.61 -14.93 -4.73
N GLY A 61 -1.92 -14.64 -3.46
CA GLY A 61 -1.54 -13.39 -2.80
C GLY A 61 -2.67 -12.35 -2.73
N VAL A 62 -3.77 -12.53 -3.47
CA VAL A 62 -5.01 -11.80 -3.20
C VAL A 62 -5.68 -12.40 -1.96
N VAL A 63 -6.15 -11.52 -1.08
CA VAL A 63 -6.79 -11.86 0.19
C VAL A 63 -8.30 -11.73 0.08
N SER A 64 -8.79 -10.69 -0.59
CA SER A 64 -10.21 -10.51 -0.86
C SER A 64 -10.44 -9.60 -2.05
N VAL A 65 -11.59 -9.78 -2.70
CA VAL A 65 -12.10 -8.88 -3.74
C VAL A 65 -13.51 -8.48 -3.34
N THR A 66 -13.81 -7.18 -3.37
CA THR A 66 -15.12 -6.66 -2.95
C THR A 66 -15.68 -5.73 -4.02
N SER A 67 -16.85 -6.08 -4.56
CA SER A 67 -17.66 -5.21 -5.41
C SER A 67 -18.12 -3.94 -4.68
N GLY A 68 -18.16 -2.84 -5.41
CA GLY A 68 -18.69 -1.57 -4.92
C GLY A 68 -18.71 -0.49 -5.99
N TYR A 69 -18.80 0.76 -5.54
CA TYR A 69 -18.95 1.92 -6.41
C TYR A 69 -17.95 3.02 -6.05
N THR A 70 -17.33 3.65 -7.05
CA THR A 70 -16.39 4.78 -6.83
C THR A 70 -16.42 5.78 -7.99
N GLY A 71 -15.70 6.89 -7.85
CA GLY A 71 -15.53 7.90 -8.90
C GLY A 71 -16.75 8.78 -9.20
N GLY A 72 -17.80 8.70 -8.39
CA GLY A 72 -19.00 9.54 -8.47
C GLY A 72 -19.12 10.53 -7.33
N TYR A 73 -20.26 11.22 -7.27
CA TYR A 73 -20.52 12.27 -6.28
C TYR A 73 -21.62 11.91 -5.27
N LYS A 74 -22.49 10.93 -5.58
CA LYS A 74 -23.58 10.59 -4.68
C LYS A 74 -23.05 9.81 -3.48
N LYS A 75 -23.29 10.31 -2.27
CA LYS A 75 -22.90 9.61 -1.05
C LYS A 75 -23.78 8.37 -0.84
N ASN A 76 -23.16 7.23 -0.57
CA ASN A 76 -23.81 5.94 -0.25
C ASN A 76 -24.92 5.55 -1.25
N PRO A 77 -24.62 5.43 -2.56
CA PRO A 77 -25.64 5.11 -3.56
C PRO A 77 -26.09 3.65 -3.47
N SER A 78 -27.35 3.37 -3.82
CA SER A 78 -27.83 1.99 -4.01
C SER A 78 -27.44 1.46 -5.41
N TYR A 79 -27.60 0.15 -5.61
CA TYR A 79 -27.37 -0.49 -6.91
C TYR A 79 -28.27 0.10 -8.00
N GLU A 80 -29.55 0.32 -7.70
CA GLU A 80 -30.53 0.87 -8.65
C GLU A 80 -30.16 2.29 -9.06
N GLU A 81 -29.67 3.08 -8.12
CA GLU A 81 -29.24 4.46 -8.39
C GLU A 81 -28.02 4.50 -9.32
N VAL A 82 -27.02 3.64 -9.06
CA VAL A 82 -25.83 3.55 -9.92
C VAL A 82 -26.18 2.98 -11.29
N SER A 83 -27.01 1.94 -11.35
CA SER A 83 -27.47 1.32 -12.59
C SER A 83 -28.28 2.28 -13.45
N ALA A 84 -28.96 3.25 -12.85
CA ALA A 84 -29.64 4.33 -13.57
C ALA A 84 -28.68 5.39 -14.15
N GLY A 85 -27.39 5.38 -13.81
CA GLY A 85 -26.35 6.26 -14.38
C GLY A 85 -26.26 7.68 -13.79
N GLY A 86 -27.19 8.05 -12.91
CA GLY A 86 -27.33 9.41 -12.38
C GLY A 86 -26.47 9.77 -11.17
N THR A 87 -25.57 8.88 -10.74
CA THR A 87 -24.75 9.08 -9.51
C THR A 87 -23.32 9.52 -9.80
N GLY A 88 -22.91 9.44 -11.06
CA GLY A 88 -21.52 9.59 -11.51
C GLY A 88 -20.60 8.44 -11.12
N HIS A 89 -21.06 7.47 -10.33
CA HIS A 89 -20.23 6.33 -9.94
C HIS A 89 -19.97 5.39 -11.11
N THR A 90 -18.95 4.56 -10.97
CA THR A 90 -18.73 3.35 -11.77
C THR A 90 -18.74 2.15 -10.85
N GLU A 91 -19.20 1.01 -11.37
CA GLU A 91 -18.94 -0.29 -10.77
C GLU A 91 -17.43 -0.53 -10.72
N ALA A 92 -16.96 -1.02 -9.58
CA ALA A 92 -15.57 -1.25 -9.30
C ALA A 92 -15.39 -2.40 -8.32
N VAL A 93 -14.18 -2.95 -8.31
CA VAL A 93 -13.72 -3.94 -7.32
C VAL A 93 -12.58 -3.36 -6.49
N GLN A 94 -12.61 -3.57 -5.18
CA GLN A 94 -11.48 -3.35 -4.29
C GLN A 94 -10.79 -4.68 -4.03
N VAL A 95 -9.53 -4.79 -4.47
CA VAL A 95 -8.67 -5.94 -4.27
C VAL A 95 -7.77 -5.68 -3.06
N VAL A 96 -7.87 -6.49 -2.02
CA VAL A 96 -6.92 -6.52 -0.90
C VAL A 96 -5.89 -7.60 -1.19
N TYR A 97 -4.61 -7.27 -1.15
CA TYR A 97 -3.55 -8.20 -1.51
C TYR A 97 -2.33 -8.10 -0.59
N ASP A 98 -1.57 -9.19 -0.52
CA ASP A 98 -0.29 -9.29 0.17
C ASP A 98 0.84 -8.90 -0.81
N PRO A 99 1.48 -7.73 -0.66
CA PRO A 99 2.54 -7.26 -1.56
C PRO A 99 3.85 -8.06 -1.42
N SER A 100 3.94 -9.01 -0.49
CA SER A 100 5.03 -9.99 -0.44
C SER A 100 4.80 -11.20 -1.36
N LYS A 101 3.56 -11.43 -1.82
CA LYS A 101 3.17 -12.56 -2.66
C LYS A 101 2.80 -12.16 -4.09
N ILE A 102 2.16 -11.00 -4.25
CA ILE A 102 1.74 -10.48 -5.55
C ILE A 102 2.00 -8.98 -5.66
N GLY A 103 2.57 -8.56 -6.79
CA GLY A 103 2.82 -7.15 -7.08
C GLY A 103 1.62 -6.45 -7.73
N TYR A 104 1.57 -5.13 -7.58
CA TYR A 104 0.54 -4.29 -8.22
C TYR A 104 0.59 -4.36 -9.75
N ASP A 105 1.78 -4.56 -10.33
CA ASP A 105 2.00 -4.79 -11.76
C ASP A 105 1.25 -6.04 -12.27
N LYS A 106 1.21 -7.11 -11.48
CA LYS A 106 0.44 -8.31 -11.83
C LYS A 106 -1.07 -8.02 -11.81
N LEU A 107 -1.55 -7.26 -10.83
CA LEU A 107 -2.94 -6.82 -10.76
C LEU A 107 -3.31 -5.93 -11.96
N LEU A 108 -2.44 -5.00 -12.35
CA LEU A 108 -2.61 -4.20 -13.56
C LEU A 108 -2.66 -5.09 -14.82
N GLY A 109 -1.79 -6.10 -14.92
CA GLY A 109 -1.82 -7.07 -16.02
C GLY A 109 -3.15 -7.82 -16.10
N THR A 110 -3.67 -8.30 -14.96
CA THR A 110 -4.99 -8.92 -14.89
C THR A 110 -6.08 -7.93 -15.31
N PHE A 111 -6.05 -6.70 -14.82
CA PHE A 111 -7.02 -5.66 -15.20
C PHE A 111 -7.05 -5.45 -16.72
N TRP A 112 -5.90 -5.20 -17.35
CA TRP A 112 -5.82 -4.95 -18.79
C TRP A 112 -6.22 -6.14 -19.66
N HIS A 113 -6.05 -7.37 -19.16
CA HIS A 113 -6.49 -8.58 -19.88
C HIS A 113 -8.01 -8.75 -19.88
N ASN A 114 -8.71 -8.20 -18.88
CA ASN A 114 -10.14 -8.43 -18.66
C ASN A 114 -11.03 -7.27 -19.11
N ILE A 115 -10.48 -6.24 -19.76
CA ILE A 115 -11.25 -5.11 -20.29
C ILE A 115 -10.89 -4.85 -21.76
N ASP A 116 -11.80 -4.18 -22.47
CA ASP A 116 -11.57 -3.44 -23.69
C ASP A 116 -11.20 -1.97 -23.34
N PRO A 117 -9.92 -1.59 -23.38
CA PRO A 117 -9.49 -0.25 -23.01
C PRO A 117 -9.65 0.78 -24.13
N THR A 118 -10.24 0.39 -25.27
CA THR A 118 -10.41 1.26 -26.46
C THR A 118 -11.79 1.93 -26.51
N VAL A 119 -12.68 1.55 -25.59
CA VAL A 119 -14.06 2.01 -25.56
C VAL A 119 -14.32 2.93 -24.37
N LYS A 120 -15.25 3.86 -24.55
CA LYS A 120 -15.67 4.82 -23.54
C LYS A 120 -17.06 4.47 -23.02
N ASP A 121 -17.26 4.60 -21.70
CA ASP A 121 -18.56 4.48 -21.01
C ASP A 121 -19.32 3.20 -21.37
N ARG A 122 -18.58 2.10 -21.51
CA ARG A 122 -19.10 0.75 -21.76
C ARG A 122 -18.00 -0.28 -21.53
N GLN A 123 -18.38 -1.54 -21.38
CA GLN A 123 -17.52 -2.71 -21.55
C GLN A 123 -18.32 -3.87 -22.13
N PHE A 124 -17.81 -4.48 -23.20
CA PHE A 124 -18.46 -5.61 -23.85
C PHE A 124 -19.97 -5.36 -24.11
N CYS A 125 -20.86 -6.09 -23.44
CA CYS A 125 -22.31 -5.93 -23.51
C CYS A 125 -22.86 -4.79 -22.61
N ASP A 126 -22.12 -4.36 -21.60
CA ASP A 126 -22.53 -3.37 -20.61
C ASP A 126 -22.34 -1.95 -21.16
N LYS A 127 -23.40 -1.14 -21.14
CA LYS A 127 -23.41 0.22 -21.71
C LYS A 127 -23.84 1.23 -20.66
N GLY A 128 -23.07 2.30 -20.53
CA GLY A 128 -23.31 3.37 -19.58
C GLY A 128 -22.05 3.82 -18.86
N ASN A 129 -22.05 5.07 -18.38
CA ASN A 129 -20.91 5.65 -17.66
C ASN A 129 -20.54 4.84 -16.40
N GLN A 130 -21.49 4.11 -15.82
CA GLN A 130 -21.31 3.24 -14.67
C GLN A 130 -20.47 1.99 -14.97
N TYR A 131 -20.19 1.71 -16.25
CA TYR A 131 -19.35 0.60 -16.71
C TYR A 131 -18.03 1.05 -17.34
N ARG A 132 -17.65 2.32 -17.14
CA ARG A 132 -16.40 2.87 -17.70
C ARG A 132 -15.18 2.22 -17.05
N SER A 133 -14.10 2.07 -17.82
CA SER A 133 -12.82 1.64 -17.26
C SER A 133 -12.19 2.72 -16.38
N GLY A 134 -11.57 2.34 -15.27
CA GLY A 134 -10.85 3.26 -14.38
C GLY A 134 -9.90 2.55 -13.42
N ILE A 135 -8.77 3.19 -13.12
CA ILE A 135 -7.82 2.75 -12.09
C ILE A 135 -7.76 3.82 -11.02
N PHE A 136 -8.13 3.46 -9.79
CA PHE A 136 -8.17 4.36 -8.64
C PHE A 136 -7.00 4.01 -7.71
N TYR A 137 -5.86 4.67 -7.93
CA TYR A 137 -4.63 4.44 -7.18
C TYR A 137 -4.73 4.94 -5.74
N HIS A 138 -4.10 4.22 -4.81
CA HIS A 138 -4.11 4.52 -3.37
C HIS A 138 -2.85 5.24 -2.87
N ASP A 139 -1.79 5.27 -3.68
CA ASP A 139 -0.53 5.93 -3.38
C ASP A 139 0.19 6.36 -4.69
N GLU A 140 1.29 7.11 -4.54
CA GLU A 140 2.07 7.58 -5.70
C GLU A 140 2.76 6.45 -6.48
N GLU A 141 3.08 5.33 -5.84
CA GLU A 141 3.70 4.20 -6.51
C GLU A 141 2.70 3.48 -7.43
N GLN A 142 1.47 3.26 -6.95
CA GLN A 142 0.36 2.78 -7.78
C GLN A 142 0.06 3.73 -8.92
N ARG A 143 0.06 5.05 -8.67
CA ARG A 143 -0.13 6.05 -9.72
C ARG A 143 0.96 5.92 -10.80
N ARG A 144 2.22 5.85 -10.39
CA ARG A 144 3.38 5.70 -11.29
C ARG A 144 3.27 4.42 -12.12
N LEU A 145 3.01 3.29 -11.49
CA LEU A 145 2.87 1.98 -12.15
C LEU A 145 1.66 1.91 -13.07
N ALA A 146 0.51 2.47 -12.67
CA ALA A 146 -0.70 2.50 -13.49
C ALA A 146 -0.47 3.32 -14.77
N LEU A 147 0.11 4.52 -14.65
CA LEU A 147 0.45 5.37 -15.80
C LEU A 147 1.50 4.71 -16.71
N GLN A 148 2.50 4.06 -16.12
CA GLN A 148 3.50 3.30 -16.87
C GLN A 148 2.86 2.14 -17.66
N SER A 149 1.98 1.36 -17.02
CA SER A 149 1.28 0.24 -17.66
C SER A 149 0.37 0.70 -18.79
N LYS A 150 -0.35 1.82 -18.61
CA LYS A 150 -1.16 2.45 -19.66
C LYS A 150 -0.30 2.86 -20.85
N LYS A 151 0.82 3.54 -20.60
CA LYS A 151 1.76 3.95 -21.67
C LYS A 151 2.30 2.74 -22.45
N ALA A 152 2.64 1.65 -21.75
CA ALA A 152 3.09 0.42 -22.40
C ALA A 152 1.98 -0.21 -23.27
N LEU A 153 0.74 -0.19 -22.79
CA LEU A 153 -0.44 -0.67 -23.53
C LEU A 153 -0.67 0.12 -24.83
N GLU A 154 -0.58 1.45 -24.75
CA GLU A 154 -0.74 2.36 -25.89
C GLU A 154 0.37 2.20 -26.93
N ALA A 155 1.59 1.87 -26.49
CA ALA A 155 2.72 1.61 -27.37
C ALA A 155 2.59 0.26 -28.10
N ASN A 156 2.18 -0.79 -27.39
CA ASN A 156 2.15 -2.15 -27.92
C ASN A 156 0.85 -2.49 -28.68
N LYS A 157 -0.25 -1.77 -28.42
CA LYS A 157 -1.58 -1.94 -29.03
C LYS A 157 -1.92 -3.42 -29.29
N PRO A 158 -1.97 -4.26 -28.25
CA PRO A 158 -2.24 -5.70 -28.42
C PRO A 158 -3.66 -6.01 -28.93
N PHE A 159 -4.54 -5.02 -28.99
CA PHE A 159 -5.93 -5.13 -29.44
C PHE A 159 -5.99 -5.08 -30.98
N LYS A 160 -6.55 -6.12 -31.60
CA LYS A 160 -6.80 -6.22 -33.04
C LYS A 160 -8.28 -6.12 -33.34
#